data_AF-A0A5B9DBZ3-F1
#
_entry.id   AF-A0A5B9DBZ3-F1
#
_cell.length_a   1.000
_cell.length_b   1.000
_cell.length_c   1.000
_cell.angle_alpha   90.00
_cell.angle_beta   90.00
_cell.angle_gamma   90.00
#
_symmetry.space_group_name_H-M   'P 1'
#
loop_
_entity.id
_entity.type
_entity.pdbx_description
1 polymer ?
#
loop_
_entity_poly.entity_id
_entity_poly.type
_entity_poly.pdbx_seq_one_letter_code
_entity_poly.pdbx_strand_id
1 'polypeptide(L)'
;MSEKFPIEKSEEILLDVYYKLGLDDILNEQPKNAVIDTRDESELIDIFWGFQKETNNLRISMYDKDIKETTKYVAFNFAHEKMDFIKKKKFPKKKILLPLFIVISSIFLSIIEYSSLEIPIFIKILLNILITAFFVYYIKFIYVDWRKYLFTQFEEVLRSIKSEVGFTTKDIEEYAKDYDWKEYIFFPIIFLIGLLILISWLLMVLPP
;
A
#
# COMPACT_ATOMS: atom_id res chain seq x y z
N MET A 1 -21.44 -33.14 18.34
CA MET A 1 -21.62 -31.67 18.41
C MET A 1 -20.22 -31.06 18.36
N SER A 2 -19.94 -30.19 17.40
CA SER A 2 -18.66 -29.46 17.37
C SER A 2 -18.65 -28.50 18.55
N GLU A 3 -17.59 -28.49 19.37
CA GLU A 3 -17.40 -27.43 20.37
C GLU A 3 -17.42 -26.08 19.66
N LYS A 4 -18.24 -25.15 20.17
CA LYS A 4 -18.22 -23.75 19.72
C LYS A 4 -16.90 -23.13 20.16
N PHE A 5 -16.24 -22.41 19.27
CA PHE A 5 -15.02 -21.68 19.61
C PHE A 5 -15.35 -20.55 20.61
N PRO A 6 -14.68 -20.46 21.76
CA PRO A 6 -15.01 -19.48 22.79
C PRO A 6 -14.65 -18.05 22.38
N ILE A 7 -15.46 -17.08 22.79
CA ILE A 7 -15.28 -15.65 22.48
C ILE A 7 -14.02 -15.13 23.18
N GLU A 8 -13.81 -15.52 24.44
CA GLU A 8 -12.68 -15.10 25.27
C GLU A 8 -11.34 -15.47 24.64
N LYS A 9 -11.29 -16.64 23.98
CA LYS A 9 -10.11 -17.07 23.23
C LYS A 9 -9.87 -16.21 21.99
N SER A 10 -10.93 -15.74 21.35
CA SER A 10 -10.81 -14.85 20.19
C SER A 10 -10.33 -13.46 20.59
N GLU A 11 -10.80 -12.95 21.73
CA GLU A 11 -10.33 -11.71 22.34
C GLU A 11 -8.82 -11.77 22.63
N GLU A 12 -8.35 -12.86 23.27
CA GLU A 12 -6.93 -13.09 23.55
C GLU A 12 -6.10 -13.12 22.26
N ILE A 13 -6.53 -13.89 21.25
CA ILE A 13 -5.84 -13.99 19.97
C ILE A 13 -5.74 -12.62 19.29
N LEU A 14 -6.85 -11.88 19.21
CA LEU A 14 -6.89 -10.59 18.50
C LEU A 14 -6.08 -9.51 19.23
N LEU A 15 -6.02 -9.56 20.56
CA LEU A 15 -5.17 -8.67 21.34
C LEU A 15 -3.68 -8.98 21.14
N ASP A 16 -3.29 -10.26 21.10
CA ASP A 16 -1.91 -10.68 20.80
C ASP A 16 -1.51 -10.27 19.37
N VAL A 17 -2.39 -10.49 18.39
CA VAL A 17 -2.20 -10.02 17.01
C VAL A 17 -2.02 -8.51 16.98
N TYR A 18 -2.85 -7.75 17.69
CA TYR A 18 -2.74 -6.29 17.77
C TYR A 18 -1.34 -5.83 18.22
N TYR A 19 -0.80 -6.45 19.27
CA TYR A 19 0.54 -6.13 19.78
C TYR A 19 1.66 -6.59 18.86
N LYS A 20 1.57 -7.80 18.29
CA LYS A 20 2.57 -8.32 17.34
C LYS A 20 2.71 -7.43 16.12
N LEU A 21 1.59 -6.87 15.67
CA LEU A 21 1.56 -5.96 14.54
C LEU A 21 2.01 -4.53 14.92
N GLY A 22 2.15 -4.22 16.21
CA GLY A 22 2.50 -2.89 16.68
C GLY A 22 1.50 -1.84 16.15
N LEU A 23 0.21 -2.09 16.37
CA LEU A 23 -0.86 -1.18 15.97
C LEU A 23 -1.03 -0.01 16.96
N ASP A 24 -0.33 -0.04 18.09
CA ASP A 24 -0.17 1.05 19.03
C ASP A 24 0.43 2.30 18.36
N ASP A 25 1.37 2.12 17.42
CA ASP A 25 1.91 3.18 16.54
C ASP A 25 0.83 3.91 15.74
N ILE A 26 -0.30 3.24 15.47
CA ILE A 26 -1.40 3.76 14.64
C ILE A 26 -2.44 4.44 15.53
N LEU A 27 -2.72 3.87 16.72
CA LEU A 27 -3.79 4.32 17.62
C LEU A 27 -3.32 5.22 18.77
N ASN A 28 -2.01 5.34 18.94
CA ASN A 28 -1.33 6.05 20.02
C ASN A 28 -1.75 5.59 21.44
N GLU A 29 -2.20 4.35 21.59
CA GLU A 29 -2.65 3.76 22.87
C GLU A 29 -2.38 2.26 22.91
N GLN A 30 -2.20 1.72 24.11
CA GLN A 30 -1.97 0.30 24.36
C GLN A 30 -3.19 -0.29 25.11
N PRO A 31 -4.22 -0.79 24.39
CA PRO A 31 -5.44 -1.33 25.01
C PRO A 31 -5.08 -2.55 25.85
N LYS A 32 -5.60 -2.67 27.08
CA LYS A 32 -5.25 -3.77 27.99
C LYS A 32 -6.08 -5.03 27.75
N ASN A 33 -7.29 -4.88 27.24
CA ASN A 33 -8.20 -5.97 26.92
C ASN A 33 -8.74 -5.81 25.51
N ALA A 34 -9.17 -6.92 24.89
CA ALA A 34 -10.06 -6.90 23.74
C ALA A 34 -11.47 -7.27 24.20
N VAL A 35 -12.48 -6.67 23.56
CA VAL A 35 -13.90 -6.96 23.83
C VAL A 35 -14.57 -7.21 22.49
N ILE A 36 -15.09 -8.41 22.27
CA ILE A 36 -15.84 -8.73 21.05
C ILE A 36 -17.32 -8.39 21.25
N ASP A 37 -17.82 -7.50 20.41
CA ASP A 37 -19.24 -7.18 20.28
C ASP A 37 -19.82 -8.01 19.12
N THR A 38 -20.53 -9.10 19.45
CA THR A 38 -21.13 -9.97 18.43
C THR A 38 -22.41 -9.33 17.88
N ARG A 39 -22.56 -9.33 16.55
CA ARG A 39 -23.76 -8.84 15.85
C ARG A 39 -24.40 -9.92 14.99
N ASP A 40 -25.68 -9.71 14.69
CA ASP A 40 -26.44 -10.53 13.74
C ASP A 40 -25.99 -10.24 12.29
N GLU A 41 -25.96 -11.26 11.42
CA GLU A 41 -25.56 -11.15 10.00
C GLU A 41 -26.45 -10.17 9.19
N SER A 42 -27.66 -9.90 9.68
CA SER A 42 -28.57 -8.91 9.08
C SER A 42 -28.12 -7.45 9.29
N GLU A 43 -27.19 -7.21 10.22
CA GLU A 43 -26.52 -5.92 10.38
C GLU A 43 -25.34 -5.86 9.40
N LEU A 44 -25.37 -4.94 8.42
CA LEU A 44 -24.21 -4.61 7.60
C LEU A 44 -23.13 -4.00 8.52
N ILE A 45 -22.25 -4.84 9.06
CA ILE A 45 -21.05 -4.36 9.69
C ILE A 45 -20.14 -3.91 8.55
N ASP A 46 -19.82 -2.63 8.51
CA ASP A 46 -18.67 -2.18 7.73
C ASP A 46 -17.42 -2.67 8.49
N ILE A 47 -17.05 -3.94 8.26
CA ILE A 47 -15.92 -4.59 8.96
C ILE A 47 -14.60 -3.87 8.61
N PHE A 48 -14.62 -3.02 7.57
CA PHE A 48 -13.58 -2.05 7.25
C PHE A 48 -13.38 -0.96 8.32
N TRP A 49 -14.22 -0.86 9.37
CA TRP A 49 -14.13 0.12 10.46
C TRP A 49 -14.08 -0.50 11.87
N GLY A 50 -13.75 -1.80 11.98
CA GLY A 50 -14.08 -2.64 13.13
C GLY A 50 -13.28 -2.48 14.43
N PHE A 51 -12.67 -1.32 14.75
CA PHE A 51 -12.36 -1.04 16.16
C PHE A 51 -12.71 0.38 16.58
N GLN A 52 -13.64 0.49 17.53
CA GLN A 52 -13.98 1.75 18.19
C GLN A 52 -13.19 1.89 19.48
N LYS A 53 -12.58 3.06 19.65
CA LYS A 53 -11.73 3.38 20.79
C LYS A 53 -12.59 3.52 22.05
N GLU A 54 -12.43 2.61 23.00
CA GLU A 54 -12.85 2.81 24.38
C GLU A 54 -11.62 2.79 25.28
N THR A 55 -11.56 3.69 26.26
CA THR A 55 -10.43 3.81 27.19
C THR A 55 -10.06 2.44 27.77
N ASN A 56 -8.84 1.95 27.47
CA ASN A 56 -8.28 0.64 27.85
C ASN A 56 -8.79 -0.62 27.10
N ASN A 57 -9.79 -0.54 26.22
CA ASN A 57 -10.34 -1.72 25.54
C ASN A 57 -10.26 -1.59 24.01
N LEU A 58 -9.81 -2.66 23.35
CA LEU A 58 -9.92 -2.86 21.91
C LEU A 58 -11.29 -3.47 21.61
N ARG A 59 -12.27 -2.63 21.24
CA ARG A 59 -13.62 -3.12 20.91
C ARG A 59 -13.64 -3.63 19.47
N ILE A 60 -14.05 -4.88 19.27
CA ILE A 60 -14.01 -5.55 17.97
C ILE A 60 -15.41 -6.04 17.62
N SER A 61 -15.97 -5.58 16.50
CA SER A 61 -17.28 -6.06 16.02
C SER A 61 -17.11 -7.26 15.11
N MET A 62 -17.84 -8.34 15.41
CA MET A 62 -17.76 -9.62 14.69
C MET A 62 -19.14 -10.25 14.54
N TYR A 63 -19.32 -11.10 13.53
CA TYR A 63 -20.53 -11.92 13.44
C TYR A 63 -20.47 -13.08 14.43
N ASP A 64 -21.60 -13.42 15.05
CA ASP A 64 -21.74 -14.56 15.99
C ASP A 64 -21.48 -15.92 15.29
N LYS A 65 -21.77 -16.01 13.99
CA LYS A 65 -21.56 -17.24 13.23
C LYS A 65 -20.09 -17.44 12.89
N ASP A 66 -19.59 -18.63 13.24
CA ASP A 66 -18.22 -19.05 12.98
C ASP A 66 -17.16 -18.04 13.49
N ILE A 67 -17.20 -17.81 14.80
CA ILE A 67 -16.28 -16.93 15.54
C ILE A 67 -14.81 -17.17 15.12
N LYS A 68 -14.43 -18.43 14.91
CA LYS A 68 -13.05 -18.78 14.52
C LYS A 68 -12.67 -18.20 13.16
N GLU A 69 -13.54 -18.34 12.17
CA GLU A 69 -13.27 -17.81 10.83
C GLU A 69 -13.36 -16.28 10.80
N THR A 70 -14.31 -15.71 11.54
CA THR A 70 -14.40 -14.25 11.69
C THR A 70 -13.16 -13.68 12.40
N THR A 71 -12.56 -14.41 13.35
CA THR A 71 -11.31 -14.01 14.03
C THR A 71 -10.16 -13.89 13.05
N LYS A 72 -10.00 -14.86 12.15
CA LYS A 72 -9.00 -14.80 11.08
C LYS A 72 -9.21 -13.60 10.17
N TYR A 73 -10.46 -13.33 9.80
CA TYR A 73 -10.80 -12.20 8.94
C TYR A 73 -10.47 -10.85 9.61
N VAL A 74 -10.78 -10.69 10.89
CA VAL A 74 -10.40 -9.47 11.64
C VAL A 74 -8.88 -9.31 11.73
N ALA A 75 -8.15 -10.39 12.02
CA ALA A 75 -6.69 -10.35 12.07
C ALA A 75 -6.06 -10.00 10.71
N PHE A 76 -6.65 -10.48 9.62
CA PHE A 76 -6.28 -10.06 8.27
C PHE A 76 -6.47 -8.54 8.07
N ASN A 77 -7.58 -7.97 8.55
CA ASN A 77 -7.81 -6.52 8.48
C ASN A 77 -6.81 -5.73 9.34
N PHE A 78 -6.43 -6.23 10.51
CA PHE A 78 -5.34 -5.64 11.32
C PHE A 78 -4.01 -5.62 10.57
N ALA A 79 -3.68 -6.69 9.86
CA ALA A 79 -2.50 -6.75 9.00
C ALA A 79 -2.59 -5.73 7.85
N HIS A 80 -3.78 -5.54 7.27
CA HIS A 80 -4.03 -4.54 6.23
C HIS A 80 -3.78 -3.11 6.76
N GLU A 81 -4.33 -2.76 7.93
CA GLU A 81 -4.10 -1.47 8.58
C GLU A 81 -2.62 -1.20 8.84
N LYS A 82 -1.87 -2.22 9.32
CA LYS A 82 -0.42 -2.09 9.48
C LYS A 82 0.29 -1.81 8.17
N MET A 83 -0.10 -2.49 7.09
CA MET A 83 0.49 -2.26 5.77
C MET A 83 0.17 -0.88 5.21
N ASP A 84 -1.06 -0.39 5.40
CA ASP A 84 -1.45 0.96 5.01
C ASP A 84 -0.64 2.02 5.75
N PHE A 85 -0.37 1.81 7.04
CA PHE A 85 0.54 2.68 7.80
C PHE A 85 1.98 2.63 7.27
N ILE A 86 2.55 1.44 7.03
CA ILE A 86 3.90 1.28 6.46
C ILE A 86 4.01 1.97 5.10
N LYS A 87 3.00 1.78 4.25
CA LYS A 87 2.86 2.41 2.94
C LYS A 87 2.82 3.93 3.08
N LYS A 88 1.94 4.48 3.92
CA LYS A 88 1.84 5.93 4.18
C LYS A 88 3.14 6.52 4.74
N LYS A 89 3.93 5.78 5.53
CA LYS A 89 5.20 6.27 6.09
C LYS A 89 6.34 6.28 5.06
N LYS A 90 6.43 5.27 4.18
CA LYS A 90 7.56 5.10 3.26
C LYS A 90 7.30 5.61 1.82
N PHE A 91 6.05 5.59 1.36
CA PHE A 91 5.67 5.94 -0.01
C PHE A 91 5.64 7.43 -0.37
N PRO A 92 5.24 8.40 0.50
CA PRO A 92 5.07 9.80 0.07
C PRO A 92 6.38 10.44 -0.38
N LYS A 93 7.51 10.09 0.25
CA LYS A 93 8.85 10.56 -0.18
C LYS A 93 9.18 10.14 -1.61
N LYS A 94 8.68 8.97 -2.04
CA LYS A 94 8.97 8.45 -3.38
C LYS A 94 7.94 8.92 -4.38
N LYS A 95 6.65 8.99 -4.03
CA LYS A 95 5.54 9.44 -4.91
C LYS A 95 5.75 10.85 -5.48
N ILE A 96 6.40 11.75 -4.73
CA ILE A 96 6.69 13.14 -5.15
C ILE A 96 7.86 13.22 -6.15
N LEU A 97 8.77 12.24 -6.18
CA LEU A 97 9.97 12.32 -7.02
C LEU A 97 9.64 12.30 -8.52
N LEU A 98 8.55 11.65 -8.96
CA LEU A 98 8.19 11.59 -10.38
C LEU A 98 7.66 12.93 -10.91
N PRO A 99 6.61 13.54 -10.31
CA PRO A 99 6.17 14.86 -10.75
C PRO A 99 7.30 15.89 -10.62
N LEU A 100 8.10 15.82 -9.56
CA LEU A 100 9.23 16.72 -9.37
C LEU A 100 10.29 16.55 -10.46
N PHE A 101 10.65 15.31 -10.81
CA PHE A 101 11.59 15.05 -11.90
C PHE A 101 11.04 15.54 -13.24
N ILE A 102 9.78 15.24 -13.58
CA ILE A 102 9.14 15.72 -14.82
C ILE A 102 9.19 17.25 -14.87
N VAL A 103 8.79 17.94 -13.79
CA VAL A 103 8.80 19.40 -13.72
C VAL A 103 10.22 19.97 -13.87
N ILE A 104 11.21 19.41 -13.14
CA ILE A 104 12.61 19.85 -13.24
C ILE A 104 13.17 19.60 -14.63
N SER A 105 12.92 18.43 -15.23
CA SER A 105 13.35 18.11 -16.59
C SER A 105 12.71 19.03 -17.62
N SER A 106 11.41 19.33 -17.50
CA SER A 106 10.73 20.29 -18.37
C SER A 106 11.32 21.69 -18.25
N ILE A 107 11.56 22.19 -17.02
CA ILE A 107 12.21 23.50 -16.81
C ILE A 107 13.60 23.51 -17.44
N PHE A 108 14.40 22.45 -17.21
CA PHE A 108 15.76 22.35 -17.75
C PHE A 108 15.78 22.32 -19.28
N LEU A 109 14.86 21.56 -19.89
CA LEU A 109 14.69 21.51 -21.35
C LEU A 109 14.23 22.86 -21.92
N SER A 110 13.31 23.56 -21.26
CA SER A 110 12.90 24.91 -21.65
C SER A 110 14.06 25.91 -21.54
N ILE A 111 14.86 25.88 -20.46
CA ILE A 111 16.05 26.74 -20.33
C ILE A 111 17.01 26.49 -21.50
N ILE A 112 17.25 25.24 -21.85
CA ILE A 112 18.07 24.87 -23.02
C ILE A 112 17.47 25.44 -24.31
N GLU A 113 16.16 25.31 -24.51
CA GLU A 113 15.45 25.75 -25.70
C GLU A 113 15.47 27.28 -25.87
N TYR A 114 15.28 28.03 -24.78
CA TYR A 114 15.28 29.50 -24.78
C TYR A 114 16.68 30.11 -24.59
N SER A 115 17.68 29.31 -24.26
CA SER A 115 19.06 29.80 -24.23
C SER A 115 19.54 30.04 -25.66
N SER A 116 20.16 31.19 -25.90
CA SER A 116 20.85 31.50 -27.16
C SER A 116 22.14 30.68 -27.36
N LEU A 117 22.30 29.58 -26.63
CA LEU A 117 23.40 28.64 -26.73
C LEU A 117 23.09 27.66 -27.85
N GLU A 118 23.94 27.65 -28.88
CA GLU A 118 23.91 26.60 -29.91
C GLU A 118 24.35 25.27 -29.29
N ILE A 119 23.38 24.55 -28.70
CA ILE A 119 23.63 23.20 -28.19
C ILE A 119 23.68 22.23 -29.39
N PRO A 120 24.81 21.52 -29.59
CA PRO A 120 24.91 20.51 -30.65
C PRO A 120 23.79 19.47 -30.56
N ILE A 121 23.29 19.05 -31.73
CA ILE A 121 22.21 18.04 -31.84
C ILE A 121 22.53 16.77 -31.02
N PHE A 122 23.79 16.33 -31.01
CA PHE A 122 24.19 15.14 -30.26
C PHE A 122 23.97 15.30 -28.74
N ILE A 123 24.15 16.50 -28.17
CA ILE A 123 23.92 16.77 -26.75
C ILE A 123 22.41 16.73 -26.45
N LYS A 124 21.58 17.26 -27.35
CA LYS A 124 20.11 17.21 -27.22
C LYS A 124 19.60 15.76 -27.23
N ILE A 125 20.11 14.93 -28.14
CA ILE A 125 19.79 13.49 -28.21
C ILE A 125 20.24 12.79 -26.93
N LEU A 126 21.46 13.05 -26.46
CA LEU A 126 22.00 12.45 -25.24
C LEU A 126 21.15 12.78 -24.01
N LEU A 127 20.75 14.05 -23.84
CA LEU A 127 19.87 14.48 -22.76
C LEU A 127 18.52 13.77 -22.82
N ASN A 128 17.95 13.59 -24.01
CA ASN A 128 16.69 12.89 -24.16
C ASN A 128 16.79 11.40 -23.77
N ILE A 129 17.87 10.73 -24.16
CA ILE A 129 18.16 9.34 -23.77
C ILE A 129 18.29 9.25 -22.24
N LEU A 130 19.00 10.18 -21.60
CA LEU A 130 19.16 10.20 -20.14
C LEU A 130 17.85 10.41 -19.41
N ILE A 131 17.01 11.35 -19.85
CA ILE A 131 15.69 11.61 -19.27
C ILE A 131 14.79 10.39 -19.43
N THR A 132 14.76 9.78 -20.62
CA THR A 132 13.96 8.58 -20.91
C THR A 132 14.45 7.39 -20.08
N ALA A 133 15.76 7.17 -19.97
CA ALA A 133 16.34 6.09 -19.18
C ALA A 133 16.04 6.24 -17.69
N PHE A 134 16.14 7.47 -17.15
CA PHE A 134 15.75 7.76 -15.77
C PHE A 134 14.26 7.49 -15.55
N PHE A 135 13.41 7.92 -16.49
CA PHE A 135 11.97 7.71 -16.42
C PHE A 135 11.60 6.22 -16.40
N VAL A 136 12.19 5.42 -17.30
CA VAL A 136 12.02 3.96 -17.34
C VAL A 136 12.52 3.30 -16.06
N TYR A 137 13.71 3.66 -15.57
CA TYR A 137 14.26 3.15 -14.31
C TYR A 137 13.32 3.45 -13.14
N TYR A 138 12.80 4.67 -13.08
CA TYR A 138 11.94 5.12 -12.00
C TYR A 138 10.60 4.38 -11.99
N ILE A 139 10.02 4.11 -13.17
CA ILE A 139 8.80 3.29 -13.29
C ILE A 139 9.07 1.87 -12.82
N LYS A 140 10.17 1.25 -13.25
CA LYS A 140 10.56 -0.07 -12.77
C LYS A 140 10.64 -0.09 -11.24
N PHE A 141 11.25 0.94 -10.66
CA PHE A 141 11.38 1.08 -9.22
C PHE A 141 10.02 1.20 -8.51
N ILE A 142 9.13 2.10 -8.96
CA ILE A 142 7.82 2.33 -8.31
C ILE A 142 6.81 1.22 -8.59
N TYR A 143 6.80 0.64 -9.79
CA TYR A 143 5.76 -0.31 -10.18
C TYR A 143 6.13 -1.75 -9.86
N VAL A 144 7.40 -2.14 -10.11
CA VAL A 144 7.84 -3.52 -9.94
C VAL A 144 8.45 -3.72 -8.56
N ASP A 145 9.50 -2.95 -8.23
CA ASP A 145 10.25 -3.19 -7.01
C ASP A 145 9.44 -2.81 -5.77
N TRP A 146 8.70 -1.71 -5.82
CA TRP A 146 7.86 -1.28 -4.70
C TRP A 146 6.65 -2.17 -4.48
N ARG A 147 5.99 -2.65 -5.54
CA ARG A 147 4.88 -3.62 -5.42
C ARG A 147 5.38 -4.93 -4.84
N LYS A 148 6.51 -5.45 -5.35
CA LYS A 148 7.14 -6.65 -4.82
C LYS A 148 7.53 -6.46 -3.35
N TYR A 149 8.10 -5.31 -3.00
CA TYR A 149 8.41 -4.97 -1.61
C TYR A 149 7.16 -4.97 -0.72
N LEU A 150 6.09 -4.26 -1.09
CA LEU A 150 4.86 -4.24 -0.28
C LEU A 150 4.23 -5.63 -0.17
N PHE A 151 4.24 -6.42 -1.24
CA PHE A 151 3.77 -7.80 -1.21
C PHE A 151 4.57 -8.65 -0.20
N THR A 152 5.91 -8.62 -0.29
CA THR A 152 6.78 -9.34 0.64
C THR A 152 6.57 -8.89 2.08
N GLN A 153 6.44 -7.58 2.32
CA GLN A 153 6.16 -7.06 3.66
C GLN A 153 4.79 -7.49 4.18
N PHE A 154 3.76 -7.49 3.33
CA PHE A 154 2.44 -7.94 3.74
C PHE A 154 2.43 -9.44 4.06
N GLU A 155 3.14 -10.23 3.26
CA GLU A 155 3.36 -11.65 3.53
C GLU A 155 4.12 -11.87 4.86
N GLU A 156 5.17 -11.09 5.13
CA GLU A 156 5.89 -11.12 6.41
C GLU A 156 4.98 -10.77 7.59
N VAL A 157 4.14 -9.73 7.44
CA VAL A 157 3.15 -9.31 8.43
C VAL A 157 2.16 -10.45 8.71
N LEU A 158 1.56 -11.05 7.68
CA LEU A 158 0.63 -12.18 7.83
C LEU A 158 1.30 -13.42 8.42
N ARG A 159 2.55 -13.70 8.02
CA ARG A 159 3.35 -14.79 8.59
C ARG A 159 3.65 -14.59 10.08
N SER A 160 3.83 -13.35 10.52
CA SER A 160 4.13 -13.04 11.93
C SER A 160 2.98 -13.35 12.90
N ILE A 161 1.75 -13.42 12.38
CA ILE A 161 0.52 -13.72 13.14
C ILE A 161 -0.06 -15.10 12.78
N LYS A 162 0.65 -15.89 11.97
CA LYS A 162 0.15 -17.14 11.38
C LYS A 162 -0.24 -18.18 12.44
N SER A 163 0.58 -18.35 13.48
CA SER A 163 0.37 -19.38 14.51
C SER A 163 -0.83 -19.07 15.42
N GLU A 164 -1.11 -17.80 15.61
CA GLU A 164 -2.06 -17.25 16.58
C GLU A 164 -3.48 -17.42 16.05
N VAL A 165 -3.70 -17.04 14.78
CA VAL A 165 -4.99 -17.15 14.09
C VAL A 165 -5.15 -18.43 13.29
N GLY A 166 -4.09 -19.24 13.16
CA GLY A 166 -4.12 -20.50 12.43
C GLY A 166 -4.26 -20.30 10.93
N PHE A 167 -3.60 -19.28 10.37
CA PHE A 167 -3.51 -19.10 8.92
C PHE A 167 -2.74 -20.26 8.28
N THR A 168 -3.23 -20.75 7.16
CA THR A 168 -2.45 -21.62 6.27
C THR A 168 -1.57 -20.78 5.36
N THR A 169 -0.54 -21.39 4.76
CA THR A 169 0.26 -20.69 3.73
C THR A 169 -0.61 -20.27 2.53
N LYS A 170 -1.65 -21.06 2.22
CA LYS A 170 -2.60 -20.77 1.14
C LYS A 170 -3.45 -19.53 1.46
N ASP A 171 -3.90 -19.41 2.72
CA ASP A 171 -4.67 -18.24 3.18
C ASP A 171 -3.85 -16.97 2.97
N ILE A 172 -2.58 -16.99 3.36
CA ILE A 172 -1.66 -15.85 3.19
C ILE A 172 -1.49 -15.48 1.71
N GLU A 173 -1.30 -16.46 0.83
CA GLU A 173 -1.16 -16.22 -0.61
C GLU A 173 -2.43 -15.65 -1.26
N GLU A 174 -3.61 -16.05 -0.79
CA GLU A 174 -4.91 -15.58 -1.27
C GLU A 174 -5.16 -14.14 -0.79
N TYR A 175 -5.02 -13.91 0.50
CA TYR A 175 -5.12 -12.59 1.13
C TYR A 175 -4.14 -11.57 0.58
N ALA A 176 -2.90 -11.97 0.28
CA ALA A 176 -1.90 -11.06 -0.30
C ALA A 176 -2.23 -10.64 -1.74
N LYS A 177 -3.02 -11.44 -2.47
CA LYS A 177 -3.51 -11.07 -3.82
C LYS A 177 -4.63 -10.04 -3.76
N ASP A 178 -5.47 -10.10 -2.72
CA ASP A 178 -6.63 -9.23 -2.53
C ASP A 178 -6.31 -7.85 -1.96
N TYR A 179 -5.06 -7.61 -1.53
CA TYR A 179 -4.62 -6.29 -1.05
C TYR A 179 -4.91 -5.18 -2.11
N ASP A 180 -5.44 -4.03 -1.69
CA ASP A 180 -5.90 -3.00 -2.63
C ASP A 180 -4.72 -2.30 -3.34
N TRP A 181 -4.43 -2.76 -4.55
CA TRP A 181 -3.41 -2.20 -5.44
C TRP A 181 -3.93 -1.07 -6.34
N LYS A 182 -5.14 -0.52 -6.14
CA LYS A 182 -5.76 0.48 -7.05
C LYS A 182 -4.88 1.68 -7.32
N GLU A 183 -4.08 2.13 -6.35
CA GLU A 183 -3.14 3.25 -6.55
C GLU A 183 -2.07 2.97 -7.63
N TYR A 184 -1.76 1.71 -7.93
CA TYR A 184 -0.82 1.31 -8.98
C TYR A 184 -1.47 1.30 -10.38
N ILE A 185 -2.79 1.27 -10.47
CA ILE A 185 -3.54 1.33 -11.75
C ILE A 185 -3.48 2.73 -12.37
N PHE A 186 -3.39 3.78 -11.54
CA PHE A 186 -3.34 5.16 -12.01
C PHE A 186 -1.95 5.58 -12.53
N PHE A 187 -0.89 4.88 -12.15
CA PHE A 187 0.48 5.18 -12.60
C PHE A 187 0.69 5.01 -14.11
N PRO A 188 0.24 3.92 -14.77
CA PRO A 188 0.29 3.75 -16.22
C PRO A 188 -0.36 4.90 -17.00
N ILE A 189 -1.42 5.50 -16.46
CA ILE A 189 -2.13 6.62 -17.11
C ILE A 189 -1.27 7.89 -17.05
N ILE A 190 -0.75 8.22 -15.87
CA ILE A 190 0.18 9.36 -15.70
C ILE A 190 1.45 9.16 -16.55
N PHE A 191 1.93 7.92 -16.64
CA PHE A 191 3.04 7.52 -17.50
C PHE A 191 2.77 7.80 -18.97
N LEU A 192 1.61 7.38 -19.48
CA LEU A 192 1.23 7.58 -20.87
C LEU A 192 1.17 9.08 -21.21
N ILE A 193 0.59 9.89 -20.31
CA ILE A 193 0.52 11.35 -20.48
C ILE A 193 1.93 11.98 -20.49
N GLY A 194 2.80 11.60 -19.55
CA GLY A 194 4.18 12.10 -19.50
C GLY A 194 4.99 11.73 -20.74
N LEU A 195 4.82 10.51 -21.26
CA LEU A 195 5.47 10.05 -22.48
C LEU A 195 4.98 10.82 -23.72
N LEU A 196 3.68 11.06 -23.82
CA LEU A 196 3.10 11.85 -24.92
C LEU A 196 3.62 13.28 -24.95
N ILE A 197 3.76 13.93 -23.78
CA ILE A 197 4.37 15.27 -23.68
C ILE A 197 5.82 15.26 -24.18
N LEU A 198 6.59 14.23 -23.81
CA LEU A 198 8.01 14.10 -24.18
C LEU A 198 8.19 13.85 -25.68
N ILE A 199 7.34 13.01 -26.28
CA ILE A 199 7.31 12.75 -27.73
C ILE A 199 6.88 14.02 -28.48
N SER A 200 5.85 14.72 -27.99
CA SER A 200 5.38 15.97 -28.60
C SER A 200 6.48 17.03 -28.64
N TRP A 201 7.27 17.14 -27.57
CA TRP A 201 8.42 18.05 -27.55
C TRP A 201 9.52 17.61 -28.52
N LEU A 202 9.82 16.30 -28.60
CA LEU A 202 10.80 15.76 -29.56
C LEU A 202 10.46 16.11 -31.01
N LEU A 203 9.18 16.05 -31.38
CA LEU A 203 8.69 16.38 -32.72
C LEU A 203 8.83 17.87 -33.05
N MET A 204 8.82 18.77 -32.06
CA MET A 204 9.01 20.21 -32.27
C MET A 204 10.50 20.58 -32.47
N VAL A 205 11.41 19.78 -31.93
CA VAL A 205 12.87 20.04 -31.97
C VAL A 205 13.54 19.43 -33.21
N LEU A 206 12.89 18.45 -33.86
CA LEU A 206 13.36 17.93 -35.13
C LEU A 206 13.09 18.95 -36.25
N PRO A 207 14.08 19.31 -37.09
CA PRO A 207 13.82 20.09 -38.27
C PRO A 207 12.83 19.33 -39.18
N PRO A 208 11.97 20.05 -39.94
CA PRO A 208 11.00 19.44 -40.84
C PRO A 208 11.66 18.54 -41.90
#